data_AF-G7QEE4-F1
#
_entry.id   AF-G7QEE4-F1
#
_cell.length_a   1.000
_cell.length_b   1.000
_cell.length_c   1.000
_cell.angle_alpha   90.00
_cell.angle_beta   90.00
_cell.angle_gamma   90.00
#
_symmetry.space_group_name_H-M   'P 1'
#
loop_
_entity.id
_entity.type
_entity.pdbx_description
1 polymer ?
#
loop_
_entity_poly.entity_id
_entity_poly.type
_entity_poly.pdbx_seq_one_letter_code
_entity_poly.pdbx_strand_id
1 'polypeptide(L)'
;MRCRGLIALLIWGQSVAAADLGTWGDLWPVKEPDMLTVIMQRLTALEQSGEMGRKMDAFKERVIRNSLRPPAVPGIGRTEKYSSRLFDPSVRLAADIRDNEGRVFARQGEVMNPLQYVPFNQTLYFINGDDPAQVAWMKRQTPPTLESKIILVQGSIPEMQKSLDSRVYFDQNGVLCQRLGIDQVPARVSAVPGDRFLKVEFIPAEEGRK
;
A
#
# COMPACT_ATOMS: atom_id res chain seq x y z
N MET A 1 -75.10 -4.26 73.85
CA MET A 1 -74.03 -4.49 74.86
C MET A 1 -73.18 -5.68 74.44
N ARG A 2 -71.86 -5.46 74.36
CA ARG A 2 -70.71 -6.38 74.55
C ARG A 2 -70.58 -7.71 73.79
N CYS A 3 -69.78 -7.64 72.73
CA CYS A 3 -68.59 -8.44 72.33
C CYS A 3 -68.14 -9.73 73.08
N ARG A 4 -67.82 -10.74 72.22
CA ARG A 4 -66.61 -11.61 72.13
C ARG A 4 -66.52 -12.85 73.04
N GLY A 5 -66.46 -14.07 72.47
CA GLY A 5 -65.26 -14.82 72.00
C GLY A 5 -65.42 -16.29 72.47
N LEU A 6 -64.87 -17.39 71.92
CA LEU A 6 -63.51 -17.75 71.51
C LEU A 6 -63.51 -19.18 70.85
N ILE A 7 -62.67 -19.38 69.82
CA ILE A 7 -61.67 -20.48 69.57
C ILE A 7 -62.06 -21.97 69.63
N ALA A 8 -61.82 -22.72 68.53
CA ALA A 8 -60.87 -23.87 68.49
C ALA A 8 -60.63 -24.40 67.06
N LEU A 9 -59.34 -24.68 66.78
CA LEU A 9 -58.68 -25.05 65.52
C LEU A 9 -58.02 -26.44 65.69
N LEU A 10 -57.54 -27.05 64.58
CA LEU A 10 -56.66 -28.26 64.41
C LEU A 10 -57.44 -29.50 63.91
N ILE A 11 -57.09 -30.19 62.80
CA ILE A 11 -55.84 -30.90 62.44
C ILE A 11 -55.79 -31.01 60.89
N TRP A 12 -54.85 -30.39 60.17
CA TRP A 12 -53.55 -30.91 59.68
C TRP A 12 -53.51 -32.32 59.02
N GLY A 13 -53.49 -32.32 57.68
CA GLY A 13 -52.80 -33.32 56.86
C GLY A 13 -52.09 -32.60 55.70
N GLN A 14 -50.78 -32.49 55.79
CA GLN A 14 -49.92 -31.82 54.79
C GLN A 14 -49.50 -32.83 53.72
N SER A 15 -49.98 -32.64 52.49
CA SER A 15 -49.37 -33.24 51.30
C SER A 15 -48.38 -32.23 50.74
N VAL A 16 -47.08 -32.45 50.96
CA VAL A 16 -46.04 -31.64 50.36
C VAL A 16 -45.89 -32.08 48.90
N ALA A 17 -46.40 -31.28 47.97
CA ALA A 17 -46.05 -31.37 46.55
C ALA A 17 -44.86 -30.45 46.30
N ALA A 18 -43.72 -31.01 45.90
CA ALA A 18 -42.60 -30.23 45.40
C ALA A 18 -43.04 -29.56 44.08
N ALA A 19 -43.12 -28.23 44.08
CA ALA A 19 -43.41 -27.46 42.87
C ALA A 19 -42.15 -27.38 42.00
N ASP A 20 -42.24 -27.87 40.77
CA ASP A 20 -41.24 -27.62 39.73
C ASP A 20 -41.30 -26.13 39.35
N LEU A 21 -40.36 -25.36 39.86
CA LEU A 21 -40.21 -23.94 39.57
C LEU A 21 -39.52 -23.77 38.21
N GLY A 22 -40.18 -24.25 37.15
CA GLY A 22 -39.69 -24.20 35.78
C GLY A 22 -39.07 -22.85 35.41
N THR A 23 -38.19 -22.84 34.41
CA THR A 23 -37.35 -21.68 34.06
C THR A 23 -38.17 -20.45 33.68
N TRP A 24 -38.22 -19.45 34.57
CA TRP A 24 -38.80 -18.14 34.28
C TRP A 24 -37.75 -17.21 33.67
N GLY A 25 -37.95 -16.85 32.40
CA GLY A 25 -37.28 -15.75 31.74
C GLY A 25 -38.14 -15.28 30.58
N ASP A 26 -38.46 -13.99 30.54
CA ASP A 26 -39.22 -13.40 29.44
C ASP A 26 -38.43 -13.54 28.13
N LEU A 27 -38.97 -14.31 27.18
CA LEU A 27 -38.43 -14.37 25.83
C LEU A 27 -38.90 -13.14 25.05
N TRP A 28 -38.03 -12.13 24.98
CA TRP A 28 -38.29 -10.94 24.18
C TRP A 28 -38.10 -11.26 22.69
N PRO A 29 -39.07 -10.91 21.82
CA PRO A 29 -38.88 -11.05 20.39
C PRO A 29 -37.78 -10.10 19.93
N VAL A 30 -36.87 -10.59 19.08
CA VAL A 30 -35.81 -9.79 18.48
C VAL A 30 -36.45 -8.67 17.65
N LYS A 31 -36.33 -7.43 18.13
CA LYS A 31 -36.90 -6.20 17.52
C LYS A 31 -35.88 -5.42 16.69
N GLU A 32 -34.70 -5.97 16.46
CA GLU A 32 -33.65 -5.28 15.72
C GLU A 32 -34.08 -5.13 14.25
N PRO A 33 -34.06 -3.92 13.70
CA PRO A 33 -34.36 -3.72 12.29
C PRO A 33 -33.33 -4.48 11.46
N ASP A 34 -33.83 -5.18 10.43
CA ASP A 34 -33.00 -5.90 9.48
C ASP A 34 -31.88 -5.00 8.94
N MET A 35 -30.63 -5.47 9.05
CA MET A 35 -29.46 -4.66 8.67
C MET A 35 -29.49 -4.24 7.21
N LEU A 36 -30.02 -5.08 6.31
CA LEU A 36 -30.19 -4.74 4.90
C LEU A 36 -31.14 -3.54 4.74
N THR A 37 -32.25 -3.53 5.47
CA THR A 37 -33.22 -2.43 5.51
C THR A 37 -32.58 -1.13 6.00
N VAL A 38 -31.75 -1.19 7.04
CA VAL A 38 -31.03 -0.02 7.57
C VAL A 38 -30.00 0.51 6.56
N ILE A 39 -29.26 -0.38 5.89
CA ILE A 39 -28.31 -0.02 4.84
C ILE A 39 -29.02 0.65 3.67
N MET A 40 -30.14 0.07 3.21
CA MET A 40 -30.94 0.62 2.11
C MET A 40 -31.49 2.02 2.44
N GLN A 41 -32.09 2.20 3.62
CA GLN A 41 -32.60 3.51 4.04
C GLN A 41 -31.51 4.59 4.06
N ARG A 42 -30.30 4.24 4.53
CA ARG A 42 -29.16 5.17 4.52
C ARG A 42 -28.69 5.50 3.10
N LEU A 43 -28.66 4.52 2.20
CA LEU A 43 -28.31 4.74 0.79
C LEU A 43 -29.32 5.64 0.09
N THR A 44 -30.63 5.40 0.29
CA THR A 44 -31.69 6.22 -0.30
C THR A 44 -31.68 7.65 0.23
N ALA A 45 -31.42 7.85 1.53
CA ALA A 45 -31.28 9.19 2.11
C ALA A 45 -30.05 9.95 1.55
N LEU A 46 -28.94 9.26 1.32
CA LEU A 46 -27.74 9.83 0.68
C LEU A 46 -27.96 10.18 -0.81
N GLU A 47 -28.78 9.41 -1.51
CA GLU A 47 -29.18 9.68 -2.89
C GLU A 47 -30.12 10.88 -2.99
N GLN A 48 -31.18 10.92 -2.18
CA GLN A 48 -32.15 12.02 -2.15
C GLN A 48 -31.53 13.37 -1.73
N SER A 49 -30.54 13.37 -0.86
CA SER A 49 -29.80 14.57 -0.45
C SER A 49 -28.75 15.04 -1.47
N GLY A 50 -28.54 14.26 -2.56
CA GLY A 50 -27.47 14.49 -3.53
C GLY A 50 -26.05 14.38 -2.95
N GLU A 51 -25.91 13.92 -1.71
CA GLU A 51 -24.63 13.74 -1.03
C GLU A 51 -23.87 12.54 -1.62
N MET A 52 -24.59 11.51 -2.08
CA MET A 52 -24.01 10.36 -2.77
C MET A 52 -23.29 10.77 -4.06
N GLY A 53 -23.93 11.60 -4.90
CA GLY A 53 -23.32 12.12 -6.13
C GLY A 53 -22.07 12.94 -5.84
N ARG A 54 -22.15 13.87 -4.87
CA ARG A 54 -21.00 14.67 -4.43
C ARG A 54 -19.83 13.81 -3.93
N LYS A 55 -20.09 12.77 -3.14
CA LYS A 55 -19.06 11.83 -2.66
C LYS A 55 -18.46 11.01 -3.79
N MET A 56 -19.27 10.57 -4.76
CA MET A 56 -18.82 9.85 -5.95
C MET A 56 -17.91 10.72 -6.83
N ASP A 57 -18.28 11.97 -7.07
CA ASP A 57 -17.48 12.87 -7.90
C ASP A 57 -16.18 13.27 -7.21
N ALA A 58 -16.22 13.58 -5.91
CA ALA A 58 -15.01 13.79 -5.11
C ALA A 58 -14.09 12.55 -5.08
N PHE A 59 -14.67 11.34 -5.07
CA PHE A 59 -13.91 10.09 -5.18
C PHE A 59 -13.27 9.94 -6.56
N LYS A 60 -14.02 10.18 -7.65
CA LYS A 60 -13.49 10.16 -9.02
C LYS A 60 -12.35 11.15 -9.20
N GLU A 61 -12.54 12.40 -8.77
CA GLU A 61 -11.49 13.42 -8.83
C GLU A 61 -10.24 13.01 -8.05
N ARG A 62 -10.43 12.40 -6.87
CA ARG A 62 -9.32 11.88 -6.06
C ARG A 62 -8.61 10.72 -6.76
N VAL A 63 -9.33 9.79 -7.37
CA VAL A 63 -8.76 8.66 -8.11
C VAL A 63 -8.01 9.15 -9.34
N ILE A 64 -8.56 10.12 -10.08
CA ILE A 64 -7.90 10.75 -11.23
C ILE A 64 -6.62 11.43 -10.73
N ARG A 65 -6.71 12.29 -9.71
CA ARG A 65 -5.56 13.00 -9.16
C ARG A 65 -4.46 12.05 -8.70
N ASN A 66 -4.80 11.04 -7.91
CA ASN A 66 -3.81 10.11 -7.34
C ASN A 66 -3.27 9.11 -8.36
N SER A 67 -4.06 8.72 -9.36
CA SER A 67 -3.59 7.83 -10.44
C SER A 67 -2.64 8.55 -11.39
N LEU A 68 -2.93 9.81 -11.71
CA LEU A 68 -2.09 10.61 -12.62
C LEU A 68 -0.89 11.22 -11.90
N ARG A 69 -1.01 11.48 -10.60
CA ARG A 69 0.01 12.11 -9.77
C ARG A 69 0.13 11.38 -8.43
N PRO A 70 0.87 10.25 -8.42
CA PRO A 70 1.11 9.49 -7.19
C PRO A 70 1.80 10.34 -6.11
N PRO A 71 1.67 9.97 -4.83
CA PRO A 71 2.36 10.66 -3.75
C PRO A 71 3.88 10.57 -3.94
N ALA A 72 4.58 11.66 -3.64
CA ALA A 72 6.03 11.71 -3.71
C ALA A 72 6.67 10.68 -2.78
N VAL A 73 7.79 10.10 -3.20
CA VAL A 73 8.59 9.21 -2.38
C VAL A 73 9.24 10.04 -1.26
N PRO A 74 9.00 9.70 0.02
CA PRO A 74 9.54 10.48 1.12
C PRO A 74 11.06 10.33 1.24
N GLY A 75 11.73 11.40 1.67
CA GLY A 75 13.16 11.36 1.97
C GLY A 75 14.09 11.46 0.76
N ILE A 76 13.56 11.72 -0.44
CA ILE A 76 14.37 11.91 -1.63
C ILE A 76 14.71 13.39 -1.81
N GLY A 77 15.99 13.73 -1.69
CA GLY A 77 16.53 15.07 -1.92
C GLY A 77 16.95 15.34 -3.37
N ARG A 78 17.45 16.54 -3.61
CA ARG A 78 18.10 16.91 -4.88
C ARG A 78 19.57 16.54 -4.83
N THR A 79 20.10 15.96 -5.91
CA THR A 79 21.52 15.70 -6.05
C THR A 79 22.27 17.00 -6.34
N GLU A 80 23.09 17.44 -5.39
CA GLU A 80 23.91 18.67 -5.53
C GLU A 80 25.34 18.39 -6.02
N LYS A 81 25.89 17.21 -5.71
CA LYS A 81 27.25 16.82 -6.08
C LYS A 81 27.27 15.46 -6.74
N TYR A 82 28.12 15.31 -7.75
CA TYR A 82 28.33 14.01 -8.37
C TYR A 82 28.93 13.04 -7.36
N SER A 83 28.36 11.84 -7.30
CA SER A 83 28.91 10.72 -6.55
C SER A 83 28.47 9.41 -7.20
N SER A 84 29.20 8.33 -6.93
CA SER A 84 28.81 7.01 -7.40
C SER A 84 29.22 5.93 -6.44
N ARG A 85 28.52 4.80 -6.47
CA ARG A 85 28.84 3.61 -5.69
C ARG A 85 28.41 2.34 -6.39
N LEU A 86 29.04 1.24 -6.00
CA LEU A 86 28.61 -0.09 -6.40
C LEU A 86 27.50 -0.58 -5.46
N PHE A 87 26.59 -1.37 -6.02
CA PHE A 87 25.50 -2.00 -5.32
C PHE A 87 25.52 -3.50 -5.65
N ASP A 88 25.59 -4.32 -4.60
CA ASP A 88 25.47 -5.77 -4.72
C ASP A 88 23.98 -6.15 -4.69
N PRO A 89 23.39 -6.63 -5.80
CA PRO A 89 21.99 -7.03 -5.83
C PRO A 89 21.74 -8.40 -5.19
N SER A 90 22.74 -9.04 -4.57
CA SER A 90 22.58 -10.31 -3.87
C SER A 90 21.44 -10.25 -2.84
N VAL A 91 20.58 -11.25 -2.90
CA VAL A 91 19.47 -11.45 -1.97
C VAL A 91 19.75 -12.69 -1.14
N ARG A 92 19.42 -12.63 0.16
CA ARG A 92 19.31 -13.82 0.98
C ARG A 92 17.87 -14.32 0.91
N LEU A 93 17.68 -15.58 0.56
CA LEU A 93 16.36 -16.16 0.43
C LEU A 93 15.69 -16.27 1.80
N ALA A 94 14.49 -15.71 1.93
CA ALA A 94 13.73 -15.71 3.17
C ALA A 94 13.03 -17.05 3.45
N ALA A 95 12.81 -17.87 2.42
CA ALA A 95 12.18 -19.18 2.49
C ALA A 95 12.71 -20.09 1.37
N ASP A 96 12.49 -21.40 1.52
CA ASP A 96 12.73 -22.38 0.46
C ASP A 96 11.88 -22.05 -0.77
N ILE A 97 12.50 -22.09 -1.97
CA ILE A 97 11.80 -21.94 -3.24
C ILE A 97 11.62 -23.32 -3.86
N ARG A 98 10.37 -23.59 -4.26
CA ARG A 98 9.94 -24.87 -4.84
C ARG A 98 9.43 -24.67 -6.26
N ASP A 99 9.67 -25.65 -7.10
CA ASP A 99 9.00 -25.74 -8.40
C ASP A 99 7.54 -26.19 -8.25
N ASN A 100 6.85 -26.33 -9.38
CA ASN A 100 5.47 -26.81 -9.44
C ASN A 100 5.30 -28.29 -9.00
N GLU A 101 6.37 -29.08 -8.98
CA GLU A 101 6.39 -30.47 -8.49
C GLU A 101 6.76 -30.56 -7.00
N GLY A 102 7.02 -29.42 -6.34
CA GLY A 102 7.36 -29.34 -4.93
C GLY A 102 8.84 -29.60 -4.62
N ARG A 103 9.71 -29.71 -5.62
CA ARG A 103 11.16 -29.89 -5.43
C ARG A 103 11.79 -28.57 -5.04
N VAL A 104 12.56 -28.57 -3.95
CA VAL A 104 13.30 -27.39 -3.48
C VAL A 104 14.55 -27.23 -4.35
N PHE A 105 14.63 -26.13 -5.10
CA PHE A 105 15.80 -25.82 -5.93
C PHE A 105 16.65 -24.65 -5.40
N ALA A 106 16.13 -23.91 -4.42
CA ALA A 106 16.89 -22.90 -3.69
C ALA A 106 16.46 -22.90 -2.22
N ARG A 107 17.41 -22.91 -1.30
CA ARG A 107 17.12 -23.10 0.13
C ARG A 107 17.02 -21.77 0.88
N GLN A 108 16.21 -21.74 1.93
CA GLN A 108 16.17 -20.64 2.87
C GLN A 108 17.58 -20.33 3.37
N GLY A 109 17.93 -19.04 3.43
CA GLY A 109 19.23 -18.57 3.88
C GLY A 109 20.31 -18.58 2.80
N GLU A 110 20.09 -19.20 1.64
CA GLU A 110 21.00 -19.12 0.51
C GLU A 110 21.14 -17.68 0.01
N VAL A 111 22.36 -17.29 -0.41
CA VAL A 111 22.63 -15.96 -0.96
C VAL A 111 22.80 -16.09 -2.47
N MET A 112 21.92 -15.43 -3.22
CA MET A 112 21.87 -15.52 -4.67
C MET A 112 21.97 -14.13 -5.28
N ASN A 113 22.84 -13.96 -6.27
CA ASN A 113 22.91 -12.74 -7.05
C ASN A 113 22.12 -12.93 -8.36
N PRO A 114 21.03 -12.17 -8.60
CA PRO A 114 20.22 -12.32 -9.81
C PRO A 114 20.98 -12.09 -11.12
N LEU A 115 22.04 -11.27 -11.09
CA LEU A 115 22.85 -10.96 -12.28
C LEU A 115 23.67 -12.15 -12.78
N GLN A 116 23.76 -13.24 -12.00
CA GLN A 116 24.37 -14.49 -12.45
C GLN A 116 23.49 -15.25 -13.45
N TYR A 117 22.18 -15.01 -13.41
CA TYR A 117 21.20 -15.77 -14.19
C TYR A 117 20.51 -14.90 -15.24
N VAL A 118 20.28 -13.62 -14.92
CA VAL A 118 19.60 -12.67 -15.80
C VAL A 118 20.46 -11.43 -15.95
N PRO A 119 20.97 -11.11 -17.17
CA PRO A 119 21.75 -9.91 -17.38
C PRO A 119 20.87 -8.66 -17.19
N PHE A 120 21.45 -7.62 -16.61
CA PHE A 120 20.77 -6.32 -16.46
C PHE A 120 21.05 -5.44 -17.68
N ASN A 121 20.18 -5.54 -18.68
CA ASN A 121 20.31 -4.95 -20.01
C ASN A 121 19.66 -3.56 -20.16
N GLN A 122 19.28 -2.93 -19.05
CA GLN A 122 18.57 -1.65 -19.04
C GLN A 122 19.28 -0.60 -18.17
N THR A 123 19.03 0.66 -18.45
CA THR A 123 19.46 1.78 -17.60
C THR A 123 18.25 2.39 -16.92
N LEU A 124 18.30 2.55 -15.61
CA LEU A 124 17.25 3.20 -14.85
C LEU A 124 17.66 4.64 -14.54
N TYR A 125 16.78 5.58 -14.83
CA TYR A 125 16.93 6.99 -14.48
C TYR A 125 15.88 7.35 -13.43
N PHE A 126 16.31 7.95 -12.33
CA PHE A 126 15.44 8.44 -11.27
C PHE A 126 15.45 9.96 -11.28
N ILE A 127 14.29 10.59 -11.39
CA ILE A 127 14.15 12.05 -11.42
C ILE A 127 12.92 12.53 -10.64
N ASN A 128 12.96 13.77 -10.18
CA ASN A 128 11.77 14.52 -9.79
C ASN A 128 11.18 15.19 -11.05
N GLY A 129 9.98 14.77 -11.45
CA GLY A 129 9.27 15.33 -12.61
C GLY A 129 8.73 16.74 -12.40
N ASP A 130 8.63 17.20 -11.15
CA ASP A 130 8.23 18.58 -10.83
C ASP A 130 9.40 19.57 -10.89
N ASP A 131 10.62 19.07 -11.03
CA ASP A 131 11.84 19.87 -11.07
C ASP A 131 12.28 20.09 -12.54
N PRO A 132 12.09 21.31 -13.10
CA PRO A 132 12.36 21.57 -14.51
C PRO A 132 13.82 21.32 -14.89
N ALA A 133 14.76 21.53 -13.95
CA ALA A 133 16.17 21.29 -14.20
C ALA A 133 16.46 19.80 -14.38
N GLN A 134 15.82 18.93 -13.59
CA GLN A 134 15.95 17.47 -13.73
C GLN A 134 15.30 16.95 -15.00
N VAL A 135 14.15 17.51 -15.38
CA VAL A 135 13.49 17.18 -16.65
C VAL A 135 14.38 17.59 -17.83
N ALA A 136 14.97 18.80 -17.79
CA ALA A 136 15.91 19.24 -18.80
C ALA A 136 17.18 18.38 -18.83
N TRP A 137 17.69 17.98 -17.66
CA TRP A 137 18.82 17.05 -17.54
C TRP A 137 18.51 15.71 -18.20
N MET A 138 17.32 15.14 -17.96
CA MET A 138 16.89 13.87 -18.53
C MET A 138 16.81 13.94 -20.06
N LYS A 139 16.29 15.05 -20.62
CA LYS A 139 16.22 15.28 -22.07
C LYS A 139 17.59 15.30 -22.76
N ARG A 140 18.66 15.61 -22.03
CA ARG A 140 20.04 15.60 -22.55
C ARG A 140 20.71 14.22 -22.46
N GLN A 141 20.09 13.25 -21.78
CA GLN A 141 20.71 11.94 -21.60
C GLN A 141 20.61 11.11 -22.88
N THR A 142 21.73 10.45 -23.21
CA THR A 142 21.74 9.33 -24.14
C THR A 142 21.93 8.06 -23.30
N PRO A 143 20.94 7.16 -23.24
CA PRO A 143 21.08 5.92 -22.50
C PRO A 143 22.29 5.10 -22.97
N PRO A 144 23.11 4.56 -22.05
CA PRO A 144 24.23 3.69 -22.41
C PRO A 144 23.76 2.30 -22.87
N THR A 145 22.48 1.96 -22.66
CA THR A 145 21.86 0.69 -23.03
C THR A 145 20.71 0.91 -24.01
N LEU A 146 20.41 -0.11 -24.82
CA LEU A 146 19.27 -0.11 -25.75
C LEU A 146 17.93 0.16 -25.04
N GLU A 147 17.74 -0.45 -23.87
CA GLU A 147 16.56 -0.22 -23.04
C GLU A 147 16.87 0.78 -21.93
N SER A 148 15.96 1.72 -21.71
CA SER A 148 16.02 2.60 -20.54
C SER A 148 14.65 2.85 -19.95
N LYS A 149 14.61 3.11 -18.65
CA LYS A 149 13.38 3.42 -17.92
C LYS A 149 13.57 4.70 -17.15
N ILE A 150 12.63 5.61 -17.32
CA ILE A 150 12.54 6.85 -16.55
C ILE A 150 11.57 6.60 -15.41
N ILE A 151 12.03 6.75 -14.18
CA ILE A 151 11.31 6.46 -12.95
C ILE A 151 11.19 7.76 -12.17
N LEU A 152 9.95 8.21 -11.95
CA LEU A 152 9.66 9.37 -11.14
C LEU A 152 9.66 8.99 -9.67
N VAL A 153 10.26 9.85 -8.86
CA VAL A 153 10.07 9.86 -7.39
C VAL A 153 8.99 10.86 -6.96
N GLN A 154 8.69 11.82 -7.84
CA GLN A 154 7.67 12.85 -7.65
C GLN A 154 7.25 13.38 -9.02
N GLY A 155 6.00 13.84 -9.14
CA GLY A 155 5.46 14.50 -10.32
C GLY A 155 4.35 13.73 -11.03
N SER A 156 3.80 14.33 -12.08
CA SER A 156 2.68 13.79 -12.86
C SER A 156 3.17 12.85 -13.96
N ILE A 157 2.67 11.61 -13.98
CA ILE A 157 3.07 10.62 -14.99
C ILE A 157 2.65 11.09 -16.40
N PRO A 158 1.38 11.48 -16.68
CA PRO A 158 0.97 11.90 -18.02
C PRO A 158 1.73 13.12 -18.53
N GLU A 159 1.96 14.11 -17.67
CA GLU A 159 2.71 15.32 -18.03
C GLU A 159 4.15 14.97 -18.38
N MET A 160 4.79 14.08 -17.62
CA MET A 160 6.16 13.66 -17.89
C MET A 160 6.27 12.78 -19.13
N GLN A 161 5.31 11.87 -19.37
CA GLN A 161 5.26 11.10 -20.61
C GLN A 161 5.16 12.01 -21.84
N LYS A 162 4.31 13.04 -21.76
CA LYS A 162 4.19 14.04 -22.83
C LYS A 162 5.44 14.90 -22.98
N SER A 163 6.06 15.32 -21.88
CA SER A 163 7.23 16.20 -21.90
C SER A 163 8.49 15.51 -22.40
N LEU A 164 8.68 14.23 -22.03
CA LEU A 164 9.86 13.43 -22.35
C LEU A 164 9.69 12.57 -23.60
N ASP A 165 8.48 12.52 -24.17
CA ASP A 165 8.11 11.67 -25.31
C ASP A 165 8.59 10.22 -25.12
N SER A 166 8.35 9.69 -23.92
CA SER A 166 8.91 8.42 -23.48
C SER A 166 8.01 7.75 -22.45
N ARG A 167 8.14 6.43 -22.31
CA ARG A 167 7.44 5.71 -21.23
C ARG A 167 8.07 6.08 -19.89
N VAL A 168 7.21 6.50 -18.96
CA VAL A 168 7.59 6.91 -17.61
C VAL A 168 6.93 5.99 -16.61
N TYR A 169 7.68 5.65 -15.56
CA TYR A 169 7.25 4.85 -14.42
C TYR A 169 7.30 5.71 -13.16
N PHE A 170 6.74 5.21 -12.06
CA PHE A 170 6.80 5.87 -10.77
C PHE A 170 7.27 4.86 -9.73
N ASP A 171 8.21 5.25 -8.86
CA ASP A 171 8.66 4.39 -7.77
C ASP A 171 7.64 4.42 -6.62
N GLN A 172 6.52 3.73 -6.81
CA GLN A 172 5.43 3.71 -5.85
C GLN A 172 5.94 3.22 -4.49
N ASN A 173 5.70 4.00 -3.45
CA ASN A 173 6.17 3.76 -2.08
C ASN A 173 7.71 3.71 -1.93
N GLY A 174 8.48 4.11 -2.95
CA GLY A 174 9.94 4.17 -2.86
C GLY A 174 10.64 2.82 -2.80
N VAL A 175 10.03 1.73 -3.29
CA VAL A 175 10.59 0.38 -3.17
C VAL A 175 11.95 0.28 -3.84
N LEU A 176 12.10 0.84 -5.04
CA LEU A 176 13.38 0.83 -5.75
C LEU A 176 14.39 1.76 -5.09
N CYS A 177 13.98 2.95 -4.67
CA CYS A 177 14.86 3.89 -3.98
C CYS A 177 15.39 3.28 -2.68
N GLN A 178 14.54 2.64 -1.87
CA GLN A 178 14.97 1.95 -0.66
C GLN A 178 15.91 0.79 -0.96
N ARG A 179 15.54 -0.07 -1.92
CA ARG A 179 16.34 -1.25 -2.28
C ARG A 179 17.71 -0.86 -2.81
N LEU A 180 17.76 0.16 -3.66
CA LEU A 180 18.98 0.63 -4.31
C LEU A 180 19.71 1.67 -3.47
N GLY A 181 19.18 2.09 -2.32
CA GLY A 181 19.72 3.13 -1.43
C GLY A 181 19.85 4.50 -2.09
N ILE A 182 18.85 4.89 -2.88
CA ILE A 182 18.74 6.20 -3.52
C ILE A 182 18.00 7.11 -2.55
N ASP A 183 18.67 8.16 -2.10
CA ASP A 183 18.18 9.22 -1.22
C ASP A 183 18.20 10.60 -1.88
N GLN A 184 18.71 10.69 -3.12
CA GLN A 184 18.80 11.92 -3.88
C GLN A 184 18.65 11.66 -5.38
N VAL A 185 18.06 12.63 -6.11
CA VAL A 185 17.87 12.59 -7.56
C VAL A 185 18.28 13.91 -8.22
N PRO A 186 18.80 13.92 -9.46
CA PRO A 186 18.86 12.79 -10.40
C PRO A 186 19.81 11.67 -10.00
N ALA A 187 19.41 10.44 -10.32
CA ALA A 187 20.24 9.25 -10.19
C ALA A 187 20.15 8.35 -11.44
N ARG A 188 21.23 7.65 -11.76
CA ARG A 188 21.34 6.67 -12.85
C ARG A 188 21.81 5.33 -12.29
N VAL A 189 21.16 4.25 -12.69
CA VAL A 189 21.54 2.88 -12.34
C VAL A 189 21.79 2.07 -13.60
N SER A 190 22.96 1.45 -13.69
CA SER A 190 23.37 0.61 -14.81
C SER A 190 24.17 -0.61 -14.33
N ALA A 191 24.27 -1.64 -15.15
CA ALA A 191 25.15 -2.77 -14.89
C ALA A 191 26.63 -2.36 -15.02
N VAL A 192 27.49 -2.94 -14.21
CA VAL A 192 28.95 -2.88 -14.44
C VAL A 192 29.32 -3.98 -15.44
N PRO A 193 29.90 -3.65 -16.61
CA PRO A 193 30.28 -4.66 -17.60
C PRO A 193 31.26 -5.68 -17.03
N GLY A 194 30.97 -6.97 -17.22
CA GLY A 194 31.82 -8.07 -16.77
C GLY A 194 31.78 -8.35 -15.27
N ASP A 195 30.93 -7.64 -14.51
CA ASP A 195 30.82 -7.79 -13.07
C ASP A 195 29.36 -8.06 -12.64
N ARG A 196 29.15 -8.42 -11.37
CA ARG A 196 27.84 -8.76 -10.78
C ARG A 196 27.32 -7.66 -9.86
N PHE A 197 27.79 -6.44 -10.08
CA PHE A 197 27.35 -5.23 -9.38
C PHE A 197 26.55 -4.32 -10.31
N LEU A 198 25.66 -3.55 -9.70
CA LEU A 198 25.08 -2.36 -10.32
C LEU A 198 25.89 -1.13 -9.91
N LYS A 199 26.06 -0.18 -10.82
CA LYS A 199 26.58 1.14 -10.52
C LYS A 199 25.39 2.07 -10.27
N VAL A 200 25.36 2.71 -9.11
CA VAL A 200 24.42 3.79 -8.77
C VAL A 200 25.19 5.10 -8.82
N GLU A 201 24.77 6.01 -9.69
CA GLU A 201 25.39 7.32 -9.87
C GLU A 201 24.39 8.41 -9.52
N PHE A 202 24.81 9.38 -8.73
CA PHE A 202 24.04 10.57 -8.43
C PHE A 202 24.65 11.71 -9.24
N ILE A 203 23.83 12.36 -10.07
CA ILE A 203 24.31 13.32 -11.06
C ILE A 203 23.54 14.64 -10.86
N PRO A 204 24.23 15.76 -10.57
CA PRO A 204 23.58 17.07 -10.49
C PRO A 204 22.87 17.43 -11.80
N ALA A 205 21.64 17.96 -11.70
CA ALA A 205 20.84 18.34 -12.86
C ALA A 205 21.41 19.55 -13.62
N GLU A 206 22.05 20.43 -12.85
CA GLU A 206 22.74 21.62 -13.32
C GLU A 206 24.23 21.42 -13.03
N GLU A 207 25.07 21.69 -14.02
CA GLU A 207 26.50 21.75 -13.78
C GLU A 207 26.75 22.93 -12.85
N GLY A 208 27.31 22.66 -11.67
CA GLY A 208 27.61 23.70 -10.69
C GLY A 208 28.40 24.82 -11.37
N ARG A 209 27.83 26.04 -11.37
CA ARG A 209 28.59 27.26 -11.59
C ARG A 209 29.73 27.24 -10.58
N LYS A 210 30.95 27.07 -11.08
CA LYS A 210 32.16 27.35 -10.30
C LYS A 210 32.21 28.83 -9.93
#